data_AF-A0A7U9MS89-F1
#
_entry.id   AF-A0A7U9MS89-F1
#
_cell.length_a   1.000
_cell.length_b   1.000
_cell.length_c   1.000
_cell.angle_alpha   90.00
_cell.angle_beta   90.00
_cell.angle_gamma   90.00
#
_symmetry.space_group_name_H-M   'P 1'
#
loop_
_entity.id
_entity.type
_entity.pdbx_description
1 polymer ?
#
loop_
_entity_poly.entity_id
_entity_poly.type
_entity_poly.pdbx_seq_one_letter_code
_entity_poly.pdbx_strand_id
1 'polypeptide(L)'
;MLPEIEKTCVLLPNDYKDVKNANGDIIYRIKECVDDLEYKFNDSGTGKEIKFKITEKRIVTYNPKLAKKQKYEIKKEVEQARLLKASQAKKSEYGDSAKYVVFTTADKKGNETSGKIKVTMNEELIRKSPAHAGYNMLVTSEISMGGRDVYNAYHNLWRIGESFRISFNLWLSTIF
;
A
#
# COMPACT_ATOMS: atom_id res chain seq x y z
N MET A 1 5.33 1.46 -9.93
CA MET A 1 4.63 2.76 -9.82
C MET A 1 3.26 2.59 -10.44
N LEU A 2 2.21 3.14 -9.84
CA LEU A 2 0.88 3.17 -10.45
C LEU A 2 0.96 3.92 -11.80
N PRO A 3 0.42 3.36 -12.91
CA PRO A 3 0.29 4.07 -14.18
C PRO A 3 -0.28 5.48 -14.00
N GLU A 4 0.12 6.44 -14.84
CA GLU A 4 -0.33 7.83 -14.70
C GLU A 4 -1.85 7.98 -14.73
N ILE A 5 -2.53 7.12 -15.48
CA ILE A 5 -4.00 7.04 -15.54
C ILE A 5 -4.60 6.81 -14.14
N GLU A 6 -3.98 5.96 -13.32
CA GLU A 6 -4.45 5.68 -11.97
C GLU A 6 -4.26 6.87 -11.03
N LYS A 7 -3.22 7.69 -11.25
CA LYS A 7 -2.97 8.88 -10.44
C LYS A 7 -4.03 9.96 -10.66
N THR A 8 -4.55 10.07 -11.88
CA THR A 8 -5.51 11.12 -12.25
C THR A 8 -6.83 10.96 -11.52
N CYS A 9 -7.39 9.74 -11.39
CA CYS A 9 -8.65 9.61 -10.66
C CYS A 9 -8.47 9.40 -9.15
N VAL A 10 -7.47 8.60 -8.73
CA VAL A 10 -7.29 8.17 -7.33
C VAL A 10 -6.72 9.26 -6.43
N LEU A 11 -5.83 10.12 -6.94
CA LEU A 11 -5.11 11.11 -6.12
C LEU A 11 -5.69 12.52 -6.20
N LEU A 12 -6.61 12.81 -7.13
CA LEU A 12 -7.27 14.11 -7.17
C LEU A 12 -8.21 14.25 -5.95
N PRO A 13 -8.10 15.36 -5.18
CA PRO A 13 -8.83 15.56 -3.92
C PRO A 13 -10.34 15.79 -4.12
N ASN A 14 -10.81 15.89 -5.36
CA ASN A 14 -12.19 16.15 -5.71
C ASN A 14 -13.04 14.86 -5.67
N ASP A 15 -14.36 15.03 -5.60
CA ASP A 15 -15.39 13.97 -5.71
C ASP A 15 -15.47 12.97 -4.56
N TYR A 16 -14.74 13.22 -3.46
CA TYR A 16 -14.89 12.46 -2.23
C TYR A 16 -16.23 12.75 -1.56
N LYS A 17 -16.94 11.68 -1.21
CA LYS A 17 -18.15 11.72 -0.38
C LYS A 17 -17.79 11.40 1.06
N ASP A 18 -18.19 12.25 1.99
CA ASP A 18 -17.99 12.03 3.42
C ASP A 18 -18.96 10.96 3.94
N VAL A 19 -18.43 9.95 4.64
CA VAL A 19 -19.22 9.00 5.41
C VAL A 19 -19.08 9.35 6.89
N LYS A 20 -20.20 9.72 7.51
CA LYS A 20 -20.27 10.23 8.87
C LYS A 20 -20.85 9.21 9.86
N ASN A 21 -20.49 9.34 11.14
CA ASN A 21 -21.12 8.61 12.24
C ASN A 21 -22.44 9.29 12.66
N ALA A 22 -23.13 8.71 13.64
CA ALA A 22 -24.36 9.27 14.21
C ALA A 22 -24.16 10.67 14.83
N ASN A 23 -22.94 10.99 15.29
CA ASN A 23 -22.58 12.28 15.88
C ASN A 23 -22.23 13.35 14.82
N GLY A 24 -22.18 12.98 13.53
CA GLY A 24 -21.80 13.86 12.43
C GLY A 24 -20.29 13.92 12.13
N ASP A 25 -19.45 13.18 12.86
CA ASP A 25 -18.01 13.11 12.60
C ASP A 25 -17.73 12.26 11.36
N ILE A 26 -16.77 12.69 10.54
CA ILE A 26 -16.31 11.94 9.37
C ILE A 26 -15.54 10.69 9.83
N ILE A 27 -16.08 9.51 9.51
CA ILE A 27 -15.42 8.22 9.74
C ILE A 27 -14.38 7.98 8.65
N TYR A 28 -14.80 8.13 7.39
CA TYR A 28 -13.95 8.04 6.21
C TYR A 28 -14.59 8.79 5.03
N ARG A 29 -13.81 9.00 3.99
CA ARG A 29 -14.26 9.51 2.70
C ARG A 29 -14.16 8.42 1.66
N ILE A 30 -15.08 8.40 0.69
CA ILE A 30 -15.08 7.43 -0.40
C ILE A 30 -15.19 8.13 -1.74
N LYS A 31 -14.44 7.64 -2.73
CA LYS A 31 -14.47 8.07 -4.13
C LYS A 31 -14.54 6.85 -5.02
N GLU A 32 -15.29 6.98 -6.10
CA GLU A 32 -15.45 5.94 -7.12
C GLU A 32 -14.91 6.48 -8.45
N CYS A 33 -14.17 5.63 -9.13
CA CYS A 33 -13.57 5.90 -10.44
C CYS A 33 -13.84 4.69 -11.32
N VAL A 34 -14.30 4.90 -12.55
CA VAL A 34 -14.43 3.82 -13.54
C VAL A 34 -13.57 4.21 -14.72
N ASP A 35 -12.58 3.37 -15.03
CA ASP A 35 -11.59 3.65 -16.06
C ASP A 35 -11.33 2.41 -16.92
N ASP A 36 -11.04 2.63 -18.19
CA ASP A 36 -10.56 1.58 -19.10
C ASP A 36 -9.03 1.49 -19.01
N LEU A 37 -8.53 0.32 -18.63
CA LEU A 37 -7.11 0.05 -18.54
C LEU A 37 -6.65 -0.82 -19.68
N GLU A 38 -5.54 -0.42 -20.29
CA GLU A 38 -4.88 -1.22 -21.30
C GLU A 38 -3.88 -2.18 -20.64
N TYR A 39 -4.12 -3.47 -20.84
CA TYR A 39 -3.21 -4.54 -20.46
C TYR A 39 -2.46 -5.03 -21.69
N LYS A 40 -1.19 -5.38 -21.48
CA LYS A 40 -0.29 -5.90 -22.50
C LYS A 40 0.33 -7.18 -22.00
N PHE A 41 0.25 -8.23 -22.81
CA PHE A 41 1.00 -9.45 -22.55
C PHE A 41 1.59 -9.97 -23.86
N ASN A 42 2.75 -10.60 -23.74
CA ASN A 42 3.37 -11.28 -24.85
C ASN A 42 2.81 -12.70 -24.89
N ASP A 43 2.23 -13.06 -26.03
CA ASP A 43 1.82 -14.45 -26.27
C ASP A 43 3.07 -15.33 -26.34
N SER A 44 3.19 -16.25 -25.38
CA SER A 44 4.30 -17.19 -25.25
C SER A 44 4.50 -18.05 -26.51
N GLY A 45 3.43 -18.29 -27.29
CA GLY A 45 3.46 -19.14 -28.48
C GLY A 45 3.82 -18.38 -29.76
N THR A 46 3.32 -17.15 -29.93
CA THR A 46 3.53 -16.38 -31.18
C THR A 46 4.55 -15.25 -31.05
N GLY A 47 4.99 -14.91 -29.84
CA GLY A 47 5.86 -13.77 -29.56
C GLY A 47 5.22 -12.40 -29.84
N LYS A 48 3.92 -12.36 -30.17
CA LYS A 48 3.20 -11.13 -30.48
C LYS A 48 2.71 -10.47 -29.19
N GLU A 49 2.83 -9.14 -29.14
CA GLU A 49 2.25 -8.32 -28.09
C GLU A 49 0.73 -8.21 -28.31
N ILE A 50 -0.06 -8.79 -27.41
CA ILE A 50 -1.51 -8.67 -27.40
C ILE A 50 -1.88 -7.54 -26.44
N LYS A 51 -2.67 -6.58 -26.94
CA LYS A 51 -3.21 -5.47 -26.17
C LYS A 51 -4.72 -5.63 -26.06
N PHE A 52 -5.25 -5.48 -24.85
CA PHE A 52 -6.69 -5.47 -24.63
C PHE A 52 -7.03 -4.48 -23.52
N LYS A 53 -8.27 -3.99 -23.55
CA LYS A 53 -8.77 -3.02 -22.56
C LYS A 53 -9.79 -3.69 -21.67
N ILE A 54 -9.68 -3.44 -20.36
CA ILE A 54 -10.67 -3.86 -19.36
C ILE A 54 -11.20 -2.61 -18.67
N THR A 55 -12.52 -2.49 -18.59
CA THR A 55 -13.17 -1.50 -17.75
C THR A 55 -13.15 -1.97 -16.31
N GLU A 56 -12.56 -1.18 -15.42
CA GLU A 56 -12.48 -1.48 -14.00
C GLU A 56 -12.98 -0.32 -13.16
N LYS A 57 -13.65 -0.64 -12.05
CA LYS A 57 -14.01 0.32 -11.02
C LYS A 57 -12.99 0.28 -9.89
N ARG A 58 -12.51 1.46 -9.52
CA ARG A 58 -11.69 1.70 -8.34
C ARG A 58 -12.49 2.43 -7.28
N ILE A 59 -12.44 1.91 -6.06
CA ILE A 59 -13.05 2.51 -4.90
C ILE A 59 -11.95 2.92 -3.96
N VAL A 60 -11.78 4.22 -3.79
CA VAL A 60 -10.73 4.81 -2.96
C VAL A 60 -11.38 5.29 -1.68
N THR A 61 -10.84 4.85 -0.55
CA THR A 61 -11.27 5.32 0.76
C THR A 61 -10.15 6.05 1.47
N TYR A 62 -10.49 7.14 2.15
CA TYR A 62 -9.57 7.87 3.01
C TYR A 62 -10.10 7.93 4.43
N ASN A 63 -9.35 7.38 5.39
CA ASN A 63 -9.71 7.41 6.81
C ASN A 63 -8.74 8.32 7.58
N PRO A 64 -9.21 9.47 8.13
CA PRO A 64 -8.34 10.42 8.85
C PRO A 64 -7.67 9.82 10.09
N LYS A 65 -8.39 8.97 10.84
CA LYS A 65 -7.87 8.30 12.04
C LYS A 65 -6.77 7.31 11.68
N LEU A 66 -6.98 6.54 10.60
CA LEU A 66 -5.98 5.64 10.05
C LEU A 66 -4.76 6.41 9.53
N ALA A 67 -4.98 7.53 8.83
CA ALA A 67 -3.91 8.38 8.31
C ALA A 67 -2.99 8.87 9.44
N LYS A 68 -3.58 9.35 10.54
CA LYS A 68 -2.81 9.80 11.72
C LYS A 68 -1.97 8.67 12.31
N LYS A 69 -2.56 7.48 12.48
CA LYS A 69 -1.86 6.29 12.98
C LYS A 69 -0.69 5.89 12.07
N GLN A 70 -0.95 5.74 10.77
CA GLN A 70 0.07 5.33 9.80
C GLN A 70 1.20 6.36 9.67
N LYS A 71 0.89 7.66 9.66
CA LYS A 71 1.94 8.71 9.65
C LYS A 71 2.85 8.63 10.87
N TYR A 72 2.29 8.32 12.05
CA TYR A 72 3.07 8.12 13.26
C TYR A 72 4.00 6.91 13.15
N GLU A 73 3.49 5.76 12.69
CA GLU A 73 4.32 4.56 12.49
C GLU A 73 5.41 4.78 11.44
N ILE A 74 5.08 5.41 10.30
CA ILE A 74 6.07 5.78 9.27
C ILE A 74 7.18 6.64 9.88
N LYS A 75 6.83 7.67 10.67
CA LYS A 75 7.82 8.52 11.33
C LYS A 75 8.72 7.70 12.25
N LYS A 76 8.14 6.80 13.06
CA LYS A 76 8.87 5.93 13.97
C LYS A 76 9.84 5.00 13.23
N GLU A 77 9.39 4.35 12.16
CA GLU A 77 10.22 3.48 11.33
C GLU A 77 11.36 4.25 10.64
N VAL A 78 11.11 5.46 10.17
CA VAL A 78 12.13 6.32 9.56
C VAL A 78 13.19 6.74 10.57
N GLU A 79 12.81 7.13 11.79
CA GLU A 79 13.77 7.43 12.84
C GLU A 79 14.59 6.20 13.25
N GLN A 80 13.96 5.03 13.34
CA GLN A 80 14.66 3.77 13.59
C GLN A 80 15.69 3.46 12.49
N ALA A 81 15.33 3.63 11.21
CA ALA A 81 16.25 3.46 10.10
C ALA A 81 17.45 4.43 10.17
N ARG A 82 17.21 5.69 10.58
CA ARG A 82 18.28 6.69 10.77
C ARG A 82 19.24 6.30 11.89
N LEU A 83 18.72 5.82 13.02
CA LEU A 83 19.53 5.36 14.14
C LEU A 83 20.39 4.15 13.76
N LEU A 84 19.79 3.15 13.11
CA LEU A 84 20.50 1.94 12.65
C LEU A 84 21.58 2.26 11.61
N LYS A 85 21.33 3.25 10.75
CA LYS A 85 22.33 3.76 9.81
C LYS A 85 23.49 4.42 10.56
N ALA A 86 23.20 5.27 11.54
CA ALA A 86 24.22 5.95 12.34
C ALA A 86 25.08 4.95 13.14
N SER A 87 24.48 3.87 13.63
CA SER A 87 25.18 2.80 14.35
C SER A 87 25.87 1.77 13.44
N GLN A 88 25.81 1.94 12.11
CA GLN A 88 26.36 1.00 11.12
C GLN A 88 25.84 -0.44 11.30
N ALA A 89 24.56 -0.59 11.69
CA ALA A 89 23.93 -1.88 11.90
C ALA A 89 23.92 -2.76 10.64
N LYS A 90 23.89 -4.08 10.80
CA LYS A 90 23.77 -5.03 9.69
C LYS A 90 22.38 -4.96 9.07
N LYS A 91 22.26 -5.30 7.79
CA LYS A 91 20.97 -5.33 7.06
C LYS A 91 19.88 -6.13 7.78
N SER A 92 20.24 -7.23 8.44
CA SER A 92 19.30 -8.07 9.21
C SER A 92 18.66 -7.37 10.41
N GLU A 93 19.28 -6.32 10.94
CA GLU A 93 18.81 -5.59 12.13
C GLU A 93 17.75 -4.54 11.79
N TYR A 94 17.58 -4.19 10.51
CA TYR A 94 16.64 -3.15 10.09
C TYR A 94 15.18 -3.57 10.13
N GLY A 95 14.87 -4.88 10.05
CA GLY A 95 13.48 -5.36 10.02
C GLY A 95 12.63 -4.58 9.02
N ASP A 96 11.46 -4.11 9.46
CA ASP A 96 10.52 -3.35 8.63
C ASP A 96 11.04 -1.98 8.17
N SER A 97 12.01 -1.40 8.91
CA SER A 97 12.61 -0.11 8.58
C SER A 97 13.59 -0.19 7.40
N ALA A 98 13.95 -1.41 6.97
CA ALA A 98 14.88 -1.65 5.85
C ALA A 98 14.41 -1.03 4.54
N LYS A 99 13.10 -0.88 4.34
CA LYS A 99 12.51 -0.25 3.14
C LYS A 99 12.91 1.22 2.97
N TYR A 100 13.24 1.91 4.07
CA TYR A 100 13.63 3.33 4.06
C TYR A 100 15.13 3.55 3.86
N VAL A 101 15.90 2.50 3.57
CA VAL A 101 17.33 2.59 3.28
C VAL A 101 17.68 1.85 2.00
N VAL A 102 18.73 2.32 1.34
CA VAL A 102 19.32 1.68 0.16
C VAL A 102 20.71 1.19 0.52
N PHE A 103 20.93 -0.10 0.32
CA PHE A 103 22.21 -0.77 0.54
C PHE A 103 22.96 -0.85 -0.80
N THR A 104 24.06 -0.12 -0.92
CA THR A 104 24.94 -0.13 -2.11
C THR A 104 26.29 -0.74 -1.75
N THR A 105 26.82 -1.64 -2.56
CA THR A 105 28.20 -2.11 -2.44
C THR A 105 29.14 -1.04 -2.99
N ALA A 106 30.12 -0.59 -2.20
CA ALA A 106 31.04 0.45 -2.63
C ALA A 106 32.48 -0.08 -2.73
N ASP A 107 33.07 -0.01 -3.92
CA ASP A 107 34.52 0.04 -4.12
C ASP A 107 34.96 1.46 -4.52
N LYS A 108 36.25 1.78 -4.29
CA LYS A 108 36.88 3.13 -4.44
C LYS A 108 36.77 3.76 -5.85
N LYS A 109 36.12 3.11 -6.81
CA LYS A 109 35.92 3.58 -8.20
C LYS A 109 34.48 3.42 -8.73
N GLY A 110 33.50 3.11 -7.88
CA GLY A 110 32.09 3.08 -8.30
C GLY A 110 31.65 1.85 -9.10
N ASN A 111 32.44 0.76 -9.10
CA ASN A 111 32.00 -0.56 -9.56
C ASN A 111 31.53 -1.41 -8.38
N GLU A 112 30.59 -2.33 -8.63
CA GLU A 112 30.09 -3.28 -7.65
C GLU A 112 31.18 -4.31 -7.29
N THR A 113 31.83 -4.12 -6.15
CA THR A 113 32.72 -5.12 -5.57
C THR A 113 32.60 -5.21 -4.04
N SER A 114 33.04 -6.35 -3.53
CA SER A 114 32.68 -7.02 -2.27
C SER A 114 33.20 -6.41 -0.95
N GLY A 115 33.46 -5.10 -0.85
CA GLY A 115 34.23 -4.54 0.27
C GLY A 115 33.44 -3.93 1.44
N LYS A 116 32.50 -3.02 1.19
CA LYS A 116 31.75 -2.31 2.23
C LYS A 116 30.37 -1.91 1.71
N ILE A 117 29.32 -2.32 2.44
CA ILE A 117 27.95 -1.90 2.14
C ILE A 117 27.77 -0.48 2.65
N LYS A 118 27.68 0.48 1.73
CA LYS A 118 27.26 1.85 2.02
C LYS A 118 25.74 1.89 2.15
N VAL A 119 25.26 2.35 3.29
CA VAL A 119 23.82 2.53 3.56
C VAL A 119 23.46 3.99 3.36
N THR A 120 22.44 4.26 2.55
CA THR A 120 21.88 5.60 2.35
C THR A 120 20.38 5.62 2.65
N MET A 121 19.83 6.79 2.96
CA MET A 121 18.38 6.91 3.21
C MET A 121 17.64 6.99 1.88
N ASN A 122 16.50 6.30 1.77
CA ASN A 122 15.61 6.41 0.62
C ASN A 122 14.69 7.65 0.78
N GLU A 123 15.25 8.84 0.56
CA GLU A 123 14.53 10.11 0.76
C GLU A 123 13.27 10.24 -0.10
N GLU A 124 13.26 9.62 -1.29
CA GLU A 124 12.08 9.62 -2.16
C GLU A 124 10.91 8.86 -1.50
N LEU A 125 11.18 7.66 -0.97
CA LEU A 125 10.16 6.87 -0.29
C LEU A 125 9.71 7.55 1.01
N ILE A 126 10.65 8.09 1.80
CA ILE A 126 10.35 8.81 3.05
C ILE A 126 9.41 9.99 2.79
N ARG A 127 9.64 10.73 1.70
CA ARG A 127 8.77 11.85 1.31
C ARG A 127 7.39 11.38 0.84
N LYS A 128 7.31 10.27 0.11
CA LYS A 128 6.06 9.76 -0.48
C LYS A 128 5.20 8.96 0.50
N SER A 129 5.77 8.21 1.45
CA SER A 129 5.00 7.33 2.34
C SER A 129 3.91 8.05 3.14
N PRO A 130 4.15 9.24 3.76
CA PRO A 130 3.12 9.94 4.51
C PRO A 130 1.94 10.44 3.65
N ALA A 131 2.17 10.68 2.35
CA ALA A 131 1.13 11.14 1.43
C ALA A 131 0.09 10.04 1.12
N HIS A 132 0.48 8.77 1.20
CA HIS A 132 -0.40 7.63 0.97
C HIS A 132 -1.08 7.14 2.26
N ALA A 133 -0.74 7.72 3.41
CA ALA A 133 -1.29 7.30 4.69
C ALA A 133 -2.79 7.59 4.79
N GLY A 134 -3.54 6.58 5.22
CA GLY A 134 -4.99 6.59 5.40
C GLY A 134 -5.77 6.25 4.14
N TYR A 135 -5.12 6.07 2.99
CA TYR A 135 -5.76 5.65 1.76
C TYR A 135 -5.78 4.13 1.62
N ASN A 136 -6.94 3.60 1.26
CA ASN A 136 -7.09 2.23 0.79
C ASN A 136 -7.80 2.25 -0.58
N MET A 137 -7.44 1.31 -1.46
CA MET A 137 -8.04 1.18 -2.79
C MET A 137 -8.52 -0.25 -3.00
N LEU A 138 -9.77 -0.38 -3.45
CA LEU A 138 -10.33 -1.62 -3.95
C LEU A 138 -10.51 -1.50 -5.45
N VAL A 139 -10.18 -2.56 -6.19
CA VAL A 139 -10.36 -2.63 -7.65
C VAL A 139 -11.33 -3.77 -7.93
N THR A 140 -12.33 -3.53 -8.78
CA THR A 140 -13.36 -4.51 -9.13
C THR A 140 -13.79 -4.36 -10.57
N SER A 141 -14.14 -5.48 -11.22
CA SER A 141 -14.82 -5.49 -12.52
C SER A 141 -16.32 -5.20 -12.39
N GLU A 142 -16.87 -5.11 -11.17
CA GLU A 142 -18.30 -4.87 -10.96
C GLU A 142 -18.67 -3.38 -11.08
N ILE A 143 -18.89 -2.96 -12.32
CA ILE A 143 -19.15 -1.56 -12.68
C ILE A 143 -20.56 -1.10 -12.28
N SER A 144 -21.52 -2.00 -12.10
CA SER A 144 -22.90 -1.64 -11.73
C SER A 144 -23.10 -1.39 -10.23
N MET A 145 -22.32 -2.05 -9.36
CA MET A 145 -22.50 -1.95 -7.90
C MET A 145 -22.04 -0.60 -7.33
N GLY A 146 -22.81 0.03 -6.43
CA GLY A 146 -22.34 1.24 -5.76
C GLY A 146 -21.05 1.00 -4.96
N GLY A 147 -20.12 1.95 -4.95
CA GLY A 147 -18.82 1.77 -4.28
C GLY A 147 -18.93 1.53 -2.79
N ARG A 148 -19.98 2.04 -2.13
CA ARG A 148 -20.26 1.72 -0.73
C ARG A 148 -20.67 0.26 -0.54
N ASP A 149 -21.42 -0.32 -1.47
CA ASP A 149 -21.83 -1.73 -1.40
C ASP A 149 -20.65 -2.66 -1.62
N VAL A 150 -19.79 -2.34 -2.61
CA VAL A 150 -18.53 -3.06 -2.81
C VAL A 150 -17.61 -2.94 -1.60
N TYR A 151 -17.49 -1.75 -1.00
CA TYR A 151 -16.72 -1.54 0.23
C TYR A 151 -17.28 -2.38 1.39
N ASN A 152 -18.60 -2.42 1.57
CA ASN A 152 -19.26 -3.21 2.61
C ASN A 152 -19.06 -4.71 2.38
N ALA A 153 -19.19 -5.18 1.13
CA ALA A 153 -18.95 -6.57 0.76
C ALA A 153 -17.51 -6.99 1.09
N TYR A 154 -16.52 -6.17 0.73
CA TYR A 154 -15.12 -6.39 1.08
C TYR A 154 -14.89 -6.36 2.60
N HIS A 155 -15.51 -5.41 3.31
CA HIS A 155 -15.40 -5.33 4.77
C HIS A 155 -16.01 -6.57 5.46
N ASN A 156 -17.07 -7.15 4.90
CA ASN A 156 -17.65 -8.39 5.41
C ASN A 156 -16.77 -9.62 5.13
N LEU A 157 -16.01 -9.65 4.03
CA LEU A 157 -15.01 -10.70 3.80
C LEU A 157 -13.91 -10.67 4.87
N TRP A 158 -13.48 -9.48 5.29
CA TRP A 158 -12.50 -9.36 6.38
C TRP A 158 -12.97 -10.01 7.69
N ARG A 159 -14.28 -9.99 7.97
CA ARG A 159 -14.86 -10.67 9.16
C ARG A 159 -14.65 -12.19 9.12
N ILE A 160 -14.59 -12.79 7.94
CA ILE A 160 -14.35 -14.24 7.79
C ILE A 160 -12.90 -14.57 8.23
N GLY A 161 -11.93 -13.73 7.86
CA GLY A 161 -10.55 -13.87 8.34
C GLY A 161 -10.43 -13.78 9.85
N GLU A 162 -11.18 -12.88 10.48
CA GLU A 162 -11.21 -12.73 11.93
C GLU A 162 -11.83 -13.96 12.63
N SER A 163 -12.85 -14.56 12.04
CA SER A 163 -13.42 -15.84 12.53
C SER A 163 -12.39 -16.97 12.50
N PHE A 164 -11.55 -17.05 11.46
CA PHE A 164 -10.46 -18.04 11.41
C PHE A 164 -9.41 -17.81 12.51
N ARG A 165 -9.07 -16.55 12.80
CA ARG A 165 -8.14 -16.19 13.90
C ARG A 165 -8.67 -16.64 15.26
N ILE A 166 -9.96 -16.44 15.51
CA ILE A 166 -10.62 -16.86 16.76
C ILE A 166 -10.66 -18.38 16.85
N SER A 167 -11.04 -19.06 15.77
CA SER A 167 -11.06 -20.53 15.70
C SER A 167 -9.68 -21.14 16.00
N PHE A 168 -8.62 -20.58 15.40
CA PHE A 168 -7.25 -21.05 15.62
C PHE A 168 -6.78 -20.84 17.07
N ASN A 169 -7.13 -19.70 17.69
CA ASN A 169 -6.80 -19.45 19.10
C ASN A 169 -7.58 -20.35 20.07
N LEU A 170 -8.87 -20.62 19.79
CA LEU A 170 -9.68 -21.56 20.57
C LEU A 170 -9.17 -22.99 20.48
N TRP A 171 -8.71 -23.39 19.29
CA TRP A 171 -8.12 -24.72 19.08
C TRP A 171 -6.81 -24.90 19.87
N LEU A 172 -5.95 -23.87 19.88
CA LEU A 172 -4.74 -23.87 20.71
C LEU A 172 -5.03 -23.94 22.21
N SER A 173 -6.07 -23.24 22.70
CA SER A 173 -6.47 -23.31 24.13
C SER A 173 -7.16 -24.61 24.55
N THR A 174 -7.47 -25.49 23.59
CA THR A 174 -8.07 -26.81 23.86
C THR A 174 -7.01 -27.93 23.82
N ILE A 175 -5.83 -27.63 23.26
CA ILE A 175 -4.71 -28.58 23.09
C ILE A 175 -3.61 -28.36 24.14
N PHE A 176 -3.61 -27.22 24.83
CA PHE A 176 -2.80 -26.92 26.02
C PHE A 176 -3.70 -26.70 27.23
#